data_AF-A0A969I9C1-F1
#
_entry.id   AF-A0A969I9C1-F1
#
_cell.length_a   1.000
_cell.length_b   1.000
_cell.length_c   1.000
_cell.angle_alpha   90.00
_cell.angle_beta   90.00
_cell.angle_gamma   90.00
#
_symmetry.space_group_name_H-M   'P 1'
#
loop_
_entity.id
_entity.type
_entity.pdbx_description
1 polymer ?
#
loop_
_entity_poly.entity_id
_entity_poly.type
_entity_poly.pdbx_seq_one_letter_code
_entity_poly.pdbx_strand_id
1 'polypeptide(L)'
;AALAEFCTLTEGRLTCTAVPTGAGEDGDYIFEIAAIAKLGIGLPADQKQTDLVKVIGAPESGLRITSFQVNGRDAPPKYVAEVDPARPPQSIRLSWAVEGGEDLQVELLPAPGSVAPQGGISFPLSQQTTQQTVTLQVTNDAGEQVRRSLVIETNVLPPVEETAEGEDTRRRSLIEEDARQRSPFNTPPQFD
;
A
#
# COMPACT_ATOMS: atom_id res chain seq x y z
N ALA A 1 38.55 14.95 15.35
CA ALA A 1 37.98 15.24 14.02
C ALA A 1 38.51 16.59 13.54
N ALA A 2 38.80 16.76 12.25
CA ALA A 2 39.25 18.05 11.74
C ALA A 2 38.05 19.01 11.68
N LEU A 3 37.95 19.96 12.62
CA LEU A 3 36.88 20.96 12.63
C LEU A 3 36.91 21.90 11.42
N ALA A 4 38.02 21.92 10.67
CA ALA A 4 38.21 22.77 9.50
C ALA A 4 37.13 22.59 8.42
N GLU A 5 36.57 21.40 8.27
CA GLU A 5 35.53 21.11 7.26
C GLU A 5 34.15 21.68 7.64
N PHE A 6 33.94 21.97 8.92
CA PHE A 6 32.66 22.46 9.45
C PHE A 6 32.70 23.95 9.74
N CYS A 7 33.85 24.61 9.58
CA CYS A 7 34.08 25.99 10.00
C CYS A 7 34.57 26.86 8.85
N THR A 8 34.01 28.06 8.74
CA THR A 8 34.41 29.09 7.76
C THR A 8 34.84 30.36 8.47
N LEU A 9 35.96 30.95 8.04
CA LEU A 9 36.46 32.22 8.57
C LEU A 9 36.19 33.32 7.53
N THR A 10 35.26 34.21 7.85
CA THR A 10 34.88 35.34 6.98
C THR A 10 35.02 36.63 7.79
N GLU A 11 35.82 37.57 7.30
CA GLU A 11 36.01 38.90 7.92
C GLU A 11 36.36 38.84 9.43
N GLY A 12 37.17 37.87 9.84
CA GLY A 12 37.57 37.68 11.25
C GLY A 12 36.52 37.01 12.13
N ARG A 13 35.38 36.57 11.57
CA ARG A 13 34.37 35.75 12.25
C ARG A 13 34.51 34.29 11.84
N LEU A 14 34.79 33.42 12.81
CA LEU A 14 34.73 31.97 12.62
C LEU A 14 33.29 31.49 12.83
N THR A 15 32.69 30.89 11.80
CA THR A 15 31.35 30.32 11.85
C THR A 15 31.44 28.82 11.61
N CYS A 16 31.03 28.02 12.59
CA CYS A 16 31.00 26.56 12.48
C CYS A 16 29.55 26.06 12.42
N THR A 17 29.23 25.23 11.43
CA THR A 17 27.89 24.64 11.25
C THR A 17 27.96 23.13 11.10
N ALA A 18 26.93 22.44 11.58
CA ALA A 18 26.82 20.97 11.51
C ALA A 18 28.05 20.22 12.07
N VAL A 19 28.67 20.74 13.13
CA VAL A 19 29.78 20.09 13.81
C VAL A 19 29.27 18.79 14.45
N PRO A 20 29.84 17.61 14.14
CA PRO A 20 29.44 16.35 14.75
C PRO A 20 29.70 16.39 16.26
N THR A 21 28.62 16.33 17.05
CA THR A 21 28.70 16.41 18.52
C THR A 21 28.83 15.05 19.20
N GLY A 22 28.51 13.96 18.49
CA GLY A 22 28.43 12.62 19.08
C GLY A 22 27.25 12.42 20.04
N ALA A 23 26.42 13.44 20.27
CA ALA A 23 25.23 13.37 21.13
C ALA A 23 24.06 12.75 20.34
N GLY A 24 24.03 11.41 20.30
CA GLY A 24 22.97 10.64 19.65
C GLY A 24 22.00 9.94 20.62
N GLU A 25 22.35 9.85 21.89
CA GLU A 25 21.56 9.18 22.92
C GLU A 25 20.58 10.15 23.59
N ASP A 26 19.46 9.61 24.06
CA ASP A 26 18.48 10.34 24.88
C ASP A 26 19.17 10.97 26.10
N GLY A 27 18.95 12.27 26.31
CA GLY A 27 19.44 12.92 27.51
C GLY A 27 19.47 14.43 27.44
N ASP A 28 19.95 15.01 28.53
CA ASP A 28 20.16 16.44 28.68
C ASP A 28 21.65 16.75 28.49
N TYR A 29 21.96 17.60 27.51
CA TYR A 29 23.33 17.90 27.10
C TYR A 29 23.63 19.39 27.28
N ILE A 30 24.88 19.69 27.64
CA ILE A 30 25.47 21.02 27.59
C ILE A 30 26.65 20.95 26.63
N PHE A 31 26.63 21.75 25.57
CA PHE A 31 27.73 21.81 24.61
C PHE A 31 28.66 22.95 24.96
N GLU A 32 29.95 22.67 25.03
CA GLU A 32 31.01 23.66 25.25
C GLU A 32 31.83 23.85 23.97
N ILE A 33 32.14 25.11 23.67
CA ILE A 33 33.10 25.48 22.63
C ILE A 33 34.19 26.36 23.23
N ALA A 34 35.45 26.04 22.91
CA ALA A 34 36.64 26.76 23.35
C ALA A 34 37.49 27.20 22.15
N ALA A 35 37.83 28.49 22.09
CA ALA A 35 38.71 29.05 21.07
C ALA A 35 40.12 29.27 21.65
N ILE A 36 41.12 28.60 21.08
CA ILE A 36 42.52 28.68 21.51
C ILE A 36 43.35 29.32 20.39
N ALA A 37 44.00 30.45 20.69
CA ALA A 37 44.86 31.13 19.74
C ALA A 37 46.19 30.37 19.53
N LYS A 38 46.56 30.12 18.27
CA LYS A 38 47.74 29.34 17.89
C LYS A 38 49.08 29.94 18.39
N LEU A 39 49.17 31.26 18.50
CA LEU A 39 50.34 31.99 19.01
C LEU A 39 50.26 32.26 20.53
N GLY A 40 49.19 31.84 21.19
CA GLY A 40 48.87 32.13 22.59
C GLY A 40 48.98 30.91 23.50
N ILE A 41 50.00 30.08 23.34
CA ILE A 41 50.25 28.96 24.26
C ILE A 41 50.44 29.57 25.67
N GLY A 42 49.49 29.34 26.57
CA GLY A 42 49.47 29.91 27.93
C GLY A 42 48.47 31.06 28.15
N LEU A 43 47.74 31.51 27.13
CA LEU A 43 46.63 32.46 27.27
C LEU A 43 45.30 31.72 27.53
N PRO A 44 44.39 32.29 28.33
CA PRO A 44 43.08 31.69 28.58
C PRO A 44 42.28 31.56 27.26
N ALA A 45 41.65 30.41 27.07
CA ALA A 45 40.74 30.18 25.96
C ALA A 45 39.45 30.96 26.19
N ASP A 46 38.88 31.54 25.13
CA ASP A 46 37.51 32.04 25.19
C ASP A 46 36.56 30.84 25.09
N GLN A 47 35.66 30.70 26.06
CA GLN A 47 34.78 29.56 26.20
C GLN A 47 33.32 30.01 26.27
N LYS A 48 32.45 29.26 25.61
CA LYS A 48 31.00 29.43 25.69
C LYS A 48 30.34 28.08 25.85
N GLN A 49 29.27 28.06 26.64
CA GLN A 49 28.41 26.90 26.82
C GLN A 49 27.00 27.25 26.35
N THR A 50 26.30 26.25 25.85
CA THR A 50 24.86 26.35 25.62
C THR A 50 24.11 26.25 26.96
N ASP A 51 22.84 26.63 26.95
CA ASP A 51 21.92 26.15 27.98
C ASP A 51 21.71 24.63 27.85
N LEU A 52 20.96 24.05 28.78
CA LEU A 52 20.59 22.63 28.75
C LEU A 52 19.75 22.32 27.51
N VAL A 53 20.32 21.50 26.62
CA VAL A 53 19.69 21.04 25.38
C VAL A 53 19.22 19.61 25.59
N LYS A 54 17.90 19.39 25.49
CA LYS A 54 17.35 18.04 25.51
C LYS A 54 17.53 17.40 24.13
N VAL A 55 18.30 16.33 24.05
CA VAL A 55 18.45 15.48 22.88
C VAL A 55 17.52 14.29 23.05
N ILE A 56 16.68 14.07 22.06
CA ILE A 56 15.83 12.89 21.94
C ILE A 56 16.38 12.13 20.74
N GLY A 57 16.93 10.95 21.01
CA GLY A 57 17.35 9.98 20.03
C GLY A 57 16.21 9.57 19.10
N ALA A 58 16.58 8.93 17.99
CA ALA A 58 15.59 8.32 17.12
C ALA A 58 14.83 7.23 17.91
N PRO A 59 13.52 7.04 17.71
CA PRO A 59 12.78 5.99 18.38
C PRO A 59 13.47 4.64 18.13
N GLU A 60 13.98 4.03 19.20
CA GLU A 60 14.79 2.81 19.14
C GLU A 60 13.99 1.59 18.67
N SER A 61 12.67 1.67 18.71
CA SER A 61 11.78 0.55 18.39
C SER A 61 11.96 0.02 16.98
N GLY A 62 12.41 0.86 16.03
CA GLY A 62 12.47 0.50 14.62
C GLY A 62 11.12 0.05 14.07
N LEU A 63 10.02 0.38 14.76
CA LEU A 63 8.68 -0.13 14.48
C LEU A 63 8.18 0.42 13.15
N ARG A 64 8.07 -0.44 12.14
CA ARG A 64 7.59 -0.04 10.81
C ARG A 64 6.99 -1.20 10.03
N ILE A 65 6.02 -0.88 9.19
CA ILE A 65 5.51 -1.79 8.16
C ILE A 65 6.43 -1.66 6.95
N THR A 66 7.29 -2.65 6.71
CA THR A 66 8.23 -2.63 5.57
C THR A 66 7.56 -3.02 4.27
N SER A 67 6.51 -3.83 4.32
CA SER A 67 5.73 -4.20 3.14
C SER A 67 4.27 -4.48 3.47
N PHE A 68 3.37 -4.03 2.61
CA PHE A 68 1.97 -4.46 2.60
C PHE A 68 1.51 -4.50 1.14
N GLN A 69 1.09 -5.68 0.69
CA GLN A 69 0.88 -5.95 -0.73
C GLN A 69 -0.45 -6.65 -1.00
N VAL A 70 -0.99 -6.37 -2.19
CA VAL A 70 -2.12 -7.08 -2.80
C VAL A 70 -1.63 -7.73 -4.09
N ASN A 71 -1.78 -9.05 -4.20
CA ASN A 71 -1.37 -9.84 -5.37
C ASN A 71 0.11 -9.57 -5.78
N GLY A 72 1.00 -9.40 -4.80
CA GLY A 72 2.43 -9.17 -5.01
C GLY A 72 2.82 -7.73 -5.39
N ARG A 73 1.88 -6.78 -5.31
CA ARG A 73 2.12 -5.36 -5.58
C ARG A 73 1.83 -4.54 -4.33
N ASP A 74 2.55 -3.44 -4.13
CA ASP A 74 2.30 -2.56 -2.98
C ASP A 74 0.82 -2.15 -2.91
N ALA A 75 0.24 -2.27 -1.72
CA ALA A 75 -1.18 -2.10 -1.51
C ALA A 75 -1.55 -0.61 -1.68
N PRO A 76 -2.40 -0.27 -2.68
CA PRO A 76 -2.92 1.08 -2.81
C PRO A 76 -3.87 1.40 -1.65
N PRO A 77 -4.26 2.67 -1.44
CA PRO A 77 -5.31 3.01 -0.48
C PRO A 77 -6.66 2.36 -0.81
N LYS A 78 -6.92 2.11 -2.10
CA LYS A 78 -8.14 1.49 -2.62
C LYS A 78 -7.80 0.46 -3.70
N TYR A 79 -8.31 -0.76 -3.56
CA TYR A 79 -8.26 -1.83 -4.55
C TYR A 79 -9.68 -2.12 -5.03
N VAL A 80 -9.89 -2.12 -6.35
CA VAL A 80 -11.19 -2.41 -6.96
C VAL A 80 -11.11 -3.78 -7.62
N ALA A 81 -12.03 -4.67 -7.26
CA ALA A 81 -12.20 -5.98 -7.86
C ALA A 81 -13.54 -6.06 -8.59
N GLU A 82 -13.51 -6.59 -9.80
CA GLU A 82 -14.73 -6.95 -10.53
C GLU A 82 -14.96 -8.44 -10.38
N VAL A 83 -16.13 -8.81 -9.86
CA VAL A 83 -16.53 -10.21 -9.66
C VAL A 83 -17.71 -10.53 -10.55
N ASP A 84 -17.72 -11.75 -11.06
CA ASP A 84 -18.81 -12.31 -11.82
C ASP A 84 -19.54 -13.32 -10.93
N PRO A 85 -20.83 -13.09 -10.61
CA PRO A 85 -21.56 -13.93 -9.68
C PRO A 85 -21.83 -15.34 -10.24
N ALA A 86 -21.69 -15.54 -11.55
CA ALA A 86 -21.79 -16.86 -12.18
C ALA A 86 -20.49 -17.68 -12.08
N ARG A 87 -19.38 -17.08 -11.65
CA ARG A 87 -18.08 -17.75 -11.46
C ARG A 87 -17.83 -18.09 -9.99
N PRO A 88 -16.97 -19.11 -9.70
CA PRO A 88 -16.59 -19.45 -8.34
C PRO A 88 -16.00 -18.25 -7.57
N PRO A 89 -16.19 -18.17 -6.25
CA PRO A 89 -15.63 -17.11 -5.41
C PRO A 89 -14.13 -16.92 -5.63
N GLN A 90 -13.76 -15.67 -5.91
CA GLN A 90 -12.37 -15.27 -6.12
C GLN A 90 -11.74 -14.84 -4.80
N SER A 91 -10.41 -14.90 -4.74
CA SER A 91 -9.63 -14.41 -3.60
C SER A 91 -8.44 -13.60 -4.10
N ILE A 92 -8.04 -12.62 -3.30
CA ILE A 92 -6.79 -11.88 -3.50
C ILE A 92 -5.77 -12.32 -2.46
N ARG A 93 -4.48 -12.21 -2.79
CA ARG A 93 -3.42 -12.48 -1.83
C ARG A 93 -3.01 -11.19 -1.14
N LEU A 94 -3.20 -11.14 0.17
CA LEU A 94 -2.63 -10.10 1.03
C LEU A 94 -1.32 -10.62 1.60
N SER A 95 -0.26 -9.83 1.55
CA SER A 95 1.01 -10.18 2.18
C SER A 95 1.65 -8.97 2.86
N TRP A 96 2.36 -9.21 3.95
CA TRP A 96 2.98 -8.17 4.75
C TRP A 96 4.34 -8.60 5.29
N ALA A 97 5.12 -7.59 5.65
CA ALA A 97 6.31 -7.73 6.46
C ALA A 97 6.42 -6.49 7.35
N VAL A 98 6.81 -6.70 8.60
CA VAL A 98 6.98 -5.65 9.60
C VAL A 98 8.30 -5.85 10.34
N GLU A 99 8.84 -4.76 10.87
CA GLU A 99 10.01 -4.73 11.73
C GLU A 99 9.66 -3.96 13.01
N GLY A 100 10.28 -4.30 14.13
CA GLY A 100 10.06 -3.56 15.38
C GLY A 100 10.39 -4.29 16.69
N GLY A 101 11.43 -5.15 16.71
CA GLY A 101 11.87 -5.88 17.91
C GLY A 101 11.31 -7.30 18.04
N GLU A 102 11.63 -7.98 19.14
CA GLU A 102 11.22 -9.37 19.42
C GLU A 102 9.74 -9.46 19.86
N ASP A 103 9.22 -8.44 20.55
CA ASP A 103 7.88 -8.43 21.15
C ASP A 103 6.86 -7.65 20.31
N LEU A 104 6.60 -8.16 19.10
CA LEU A 104 5.64 -7.57 18.17
C LEU A 104 4.27 -8.26 18.20
N GLN A 105 3.23 -7.48 18.41
CA GLN A 105 1.85 -7.89 18.15
C GLN A 105 1.39 -7.34 16.80
N VAL A 106 1.16 -8.25 15.84
CA VAL A 106 0.65 -7.90 14.51
C VAL A 106 -0.76 -8.41 14.37
N GLU A 107 -1.67 -7.55 13.92
CA GLU A 107 -3.09 -7.86 13.76
C GLU A 107 -3.56 -7.44 12.37
N LEU A 108 -4.46 -8.24 11.78
CA LEU A 108 -5.07 -7.95 10.49
C LEU A 108 -6.58 -7.82 10.66
N LEU A 109 -7.06 -6.61 10.88
CA LEU A 109 -8.48 -6.34 11.09
C LEU A 109 -9.23 -6.39 9.74
N PRO A 110 -10.46 -6.95 9.73
CA PRO A 110 -11.28 -7.34 10.89
C PRO A 110 -11.10 -8.81 11.35
N ALA A 111 -10.12 -9.56 10.83
CA ALA A 111 -9.92 -10.94 11.25
C ALA A 111 -9.46 -10.99 12.73
N PRO A 112 -10.04 -11.87 13.56
CA PRO A 112 -9.65 -11.97 14.97
C PRO A 112 -8.29 -12.64 15.11
N GLY A 113 -7.49 -12.16 16.07
CA GLY A 113 -6.22 -12.76 16.47
C GLY A 113 -4.97 -12.11 15.88
N SER A 114 -3.82 -12.57 16.33
CA SER A 114 -2.52 -12.10 15.87
C SER A 114 -2.01 -12.92 14.70
N VAL A 115 -1.27 -12.26 13.81
CA VAL A 115 -0.59 -12.86 12.67
C VAL A 115 0.92 -12.79 12.85
N ALA A 116 1.67 -13.61 12.11
CA ALA A 116 3.13 -13.54 12.14
C ALA A 116 3.63 -12.19 11.60
N PRO A 117 4.81 -11.68 12.03
CA PRO A 117 5.39 -10.43 11.54
C PRO A 117 5.61 -10.37 10.02
N GLN A 118 5.84 -11.53 9.41
CA GLN A 118 5.92 -11.68 7.96
C GLN A 118 5.02 -12.81 7.53
N GLY A 119 4.24 -12.58 6.46
CA GLY A 119 3.35 -13.61 5.97
C GLY A 119 2.40 -13.14 4.89
N GLY A 120 1.38 -13.95 4.64
CA GLY A 120 0.29 -13.57 3.76
C GLY A 120 -0.88 -14.54 3.85
N ILE A 121 -2.06 -14.03 3.51
CA ILE A 121 -3.31 -14.79 3.50
C ILE A 121 -4.01 -14.68 2.15
N SER A 122 -4.84 -15.67 1.87
CA SER A 122 -5.84 -15.58 0.81
C SER A 122 -7.09 -14.91 1.39
N PHE A 123 -7.37 -13.70 0.92
CA PHE A 123 -8.53 -12.92 1.35
C PHE A 123 -9.69 -13.11 0.36
N PRO A 124 -10.84 -13.66 0.79
CA PRO A 124 -11.96 -13.91 -0.10
C PRO A 124 -12.64 -12.59 -0.51
N LEU A 125 -12.99 -12.47 -1.79
CA LEU A 125 -13.81 -11.36 -2.27
C LEU A 125 -15.30 -11.67 -2.11
N SER A 126 -16.07 -10.62 -1.82
CA SER A 126 -17.54 -10.70 -1.77
C SER A 126 -18.11 -11.02 -3.15
N GLN A 127 -19.21 -11.75 -3.21
CA GLN A 127 -19.98 -11.95 -4.46
C GLN A 127 -21.06 -10.87 -4.66
N GLN A 128 -21.02 -9.82 -3.83
CA GLN A 128 -21.94 -8.69 -3.84
C GLN A 128 -21.15 -7.39 -3.85
N THR A 129 -21.75 -6.33 -4.44
CA THR A 129 -21.13 -5.02 -4.48
C THR A 129 -20.96 -4.49 -3.06
N THR A 130 -19.73 -4.32 -2.62
CA THR A 130 -19.41 -3.94 -1.23
C THR A 130 -18.07 -3.23 -1.14
N GLN A 131 -17.88 -2.50 -0.05
CA GLN A 131 -16.59 -1.95 0.34
C GLN A 131 -16.22 -2.49 1.73
N GLN A 132 -15.02 -3.02 1.84
CA GLN A 132 -14.47 -3.53 3.10
C GLN A 132 -13.08 -2.96 3.33
N THR A 133 -12.86 -2.42 4.54
CA THR A 133 -11.53 -1.96 4.95
C THR A 133 -10.79 -3.08 5.64
N VAL A 134 -9.56 -3.33 5.19
CA VAL A 134 -8.59 -4.20 5.85
C VAL A 134 -7.50 -3.32 6.44
N THR A 135 -7.14 -3.56 7.69
CA THR A 135 -6.10 -2.80 8.39
C THR A 135 -5.06 -3.73 8.97
N LEU A 136 -3.80 -3.55 8.56
CA LEU A 136 -2.65 -4.13 9.23
C LEU A 136 -2.24 -3.19 10.37
N GLN A 137 -2.26 -3.69 11.60
CA GLN A 137 -1.86 -2.97 12.79
C GLN A 137 -0.69 -3.69 13.45
N VAL A 138 0.34 -2.94 13.80
CA VAL A 138 1.53 -3.42 14.50
C VAL A 138 1.63 -2.65 15.80
N THR A 139 1.82 -3.35 16.91
CA THR A 139 2.01 -2.78 18.25
C THR A 139 3.22 -3.45 18.90
N ASN A 140 4.11 -2.66 19.49
CA ASN A 140 5.20 -3.19 20.31
C ASN A 140 4.82 -3.19 21.81
N ASP A 141 5.70 -3.77 22.62
CA ASP A 141 5.62 -3.81 24.09
C ASP A 141 5.54 -2.42 24.75
N ALA A 142 6.19 -1.41 24.17
CA ALA A 142 6.12 -0.02 24.58
C ALA A 142 4.76 0.66 24.28
N GLY A 143 3.88 -0.01 23.53
CA GLY A 143 2.57 0.49 23.14
C GLY A 143 2.57 1.44 21.94
N GLU A 144 3.71 1.59 21.25
CA GLU A 144 3.79 2.29 19.97
C GLU A 144 3.03 1.50 18.91
N GLN A 145 2.32 2.22 18.03
CA GLN A 145 1.49 1.60 16.99
C GLN A 145 1.73 2.19 15.61
N VAL A 146 1.86 1.31 14.62
CA VAL A 146 1.88 1.66 13.20
C VAL A 146 0.75 0.91 12.49
N ARG A 147 0.04 1.60 11.60
CA ARG A 147 -1.10 1.03 10.88
C ARG A 147 -1.03 1.34 9.39
N ARG A 148 -1.51 0.39 8.57
CA ARG A 148 -1.73 0.59 7.14
C ARG A 148 -3.06 -0.03 6.74
N SER A 149 -3.89 0.77 6.06
CA SER A 149 -5.23 0.36 5.65
C SER A 149 -5.37 0.32 4.14
N LEU A 150 -6.20 -0.60 3.68
CA LEU A 150 -6.59 -0.80 2.30
C LEU A 150 -8.12 -0.92 2.25
N VAL A 151 -8.77 -0.16 1.40
CA VAL A 151 -10.19 -0.36 1.07
C VAL A 151 -10.29 -1.30 -0.12
N ILE A 152 -10.98 -2.42 0.06
CA ILE A 152 -11.32 -3.37 -0.99
C ILE A 152 -12.75 -3.08 -1.42
N GLU A 153 -12.90 -2.52 -2.62
CA GLU A 153 -14.20 -2.38 -3.28
C GLU A 153 -14.40 -3.57 -4.21
N THR A 154 -15.53 -4.24 -4.07
CA THR A 154 -15.95 -5.29 -4.99
C THR A 154 -17.14 -4.79 -5.77
N ASN A 155 -17.10 -4.88 -7.10
CA ASN A 155 -18.17 -4.51 -8.01
C ASN A 155 -18.62 -5.77 -8.77
N VAL A 156 -19.91 -6.06 -8.72
CA VAL A 156 -20.48 -7.21 -9.44
C VAL A 156 -20.73 -6.79 -10.89
N LEU A 157 -20.19 -7.56 -11.84
CA LEU A 157 -20.47 -7.35 -13.25
C LEU A 157 -21.96 -7.65 -13.53
N PRO A 158 -22.64 -6.82 -14.34
CA PRO A 158 -23.98 -7.15 -14.77
C PRO A 158 -23.97 -8.51 -15.48
N PRO A 159 -25.04 -9.32 -15.34
CA PRO A 159 -25.19 -10.52 -16.16
C PRO A 159 -25.01 -10.12 -17.62
N VAL A 160 -24.14 -10.83 -18.34
CA VAL A 160 -24.04 -10.65 -19.79
C VAL A 160 -25.40 -11.09 -20.32
N GLU A 161 -26.26 -10.12 -20.67
CA GLU A 161 -27.47 -10.40 -21.42
C GLU A 161 -27.00 -11.04 -22.72
N GLU A 162 -27.23 -12.36 -22.82
CA GLU A 162 -27.08 -13.10 -24.05
C GLU A 162 -27.93 -12.36 -25.07
N THR A 163 -27.26 -11.64 -25.97
CA THR A 163 -27.90 -10.82 -26.98
C THR A 163 -28.82 -11.75 -27.74
N ALA A 164 -30.13 -11.50 -27.68
CA ALA A 164 -31.15 -12.23 -28.42
C ALA A 164 -31.00 -11.96 -29.93
N GLU A 165 -29.89 -12.39 -30.49
CA GLU A 165 -29.55 -12.37 -31.92
C GLU A 165 -29.38 -13.83 -32.38
N GLY A 166 -30.38 -14.66 -32.08
CA GLY A 166 -30.43 -16.06 -32.52
C GLY A 166 -31.81 -16.55 -32.91
N GLU A 167 -32.88 -15.80 -32.60
CA GLU A 167 -34.27 -16.26 -32.79
C GLU A 167 -34.98 -15.67 -34.02
N ASP A 168 -34.26 -15.06 -34.97
CA ASP A 168 -34.86 -14.59 -36.24
C ASP A 168 -34.51 -15.50 -37.44
N THR A 169 -33.42 -16.27 -37.40
CA THR A 169 -33.02 -17.10 -38.55
C THR A 169 -33.84 -18.40 -38.69
N ARG A 170 -34.48 -18.87 -37.60
CA ARG A 170 -35.25 -20.14 -37.62
C ARG A 170 -36.70 -19.97 -38.11
N ARG A 171 -37.25 -18.76 -38.11
CA ARG A 171 -38.60 -18.49 -38.65
C ARG A 171 -38.62 -18.35 -40.17
N ARG A 172 -37.52 -17.94 -40.80
CA ARG A 172 -37.41 -17.91 -42.28
C ARG A 172 -37.33 -19.32 -42.90
N SER A 173 -36.75 -20.29 -42.20
CA SER A 173 -36.59 -21.67 -42.71
C SER A 173 -37.91 -22.46 -42.74
N LEU A 174 -38.91 -22.09 -41.93
CA LEU A 174 -40.22 -22.77 -41.92
C LEU A 174 -41.24 -22.19 -42.91
N ILE A 175 -40.98 -21.00 -43.49
CA ILE A 175 -41.89 -20.38 -44.48
C ILE A 175 -41.51 -20.77 -45.91
N GLU A 176 -40.26 -21.14 -46.19
CA GLU A 176 -39.81 -21.52 -47.53
C GLU A 176 -40.14 -22.98 -47.93
N GLU A 177 -40.47 -23.85 -46.97
CA GLU A 177 -40.84 -25.25 -47.24
C GLU A 177 -42.33 -25.43 -47.59
N ASP A 178 -43.24 -24.56 -47.13
CA ASP A 178 -44.69 -24.67 -47.42
C ASP A 178 -45.06 -24.21 -48.84
N ALA A 179 -44.21 -23.40 -49.48
CA ALA A 179 -44.47 -22.85 -50.82
C ALA A 179 -44.16 -23.82 -51.98
N ARG A 180 -43.51 -24.97 -51.73
CA ARG A 180 -43.21 -25.98 -52.78
C ARG A 180 -44.24 -27.11 -52.88
N GLN A 181 -45.18 -27.22 -51.93
CA GLN A 181 -46.13 -28.34 -51.89
C GLN A 181 -47.50 -28.05 -52.53
N ARG A 182 -47.77 -26.82 -52.98
CA ARG A 182 -49.06 -26.44 -53.60
C ARG A 182 -48.89 -25.99 -55.05
N SER A 183 -48.78 -26.95 -55.96
CA SER A 183 -49.14 -26.76 -57.37
C SER A 183 -50.16 -27.82 -57.79
N PRO A 184 -51.42 -27.43 -58.06
CA PRO A 184 -52.28 -28.17 -58.95
C PRO A 184 -52.45 -27.36 -60.23
N PHE A 185 -51.58 -27.57 -61.22
CA PHE A 185 -51.92 -27.25 -62.61
C PHE A 185 -52.69 -28.45 -63.17
N ASN A 186 -54.02 -28.32 -63.27
CA ASN A 186 -54.88 -29.27 -63.95
C ASN A 186 -55.38 -28.60 -65.23
N THR A 187 -54.93 -29.08 -66.39
CA THR A 187 -55.34 -28.61 -67.71
C THR A 187 -56.57 -29.40 -68.17
N PRO A 188 -57.65 -28.79 -68.68
CA PRO A 188 -58.74 -29.54 -69.30
C PRO A 188 -58.35 -30.04 -70.71
N PRO A 189 -58.95 -31.15 -71.18
CA PRO A 189 -58.66 -31.72 -72.50
C PRO A 189 -59.32 -30.92 -73.63
N GLN A 190 -58.67 -30.90 -74.79
CA GLN A 190 -59.26 -30.43 -76.04
C GLN A 190 -60.20 -31.50 -76.61
N PHE A 191 -61.32 -31.06 -77.19
CA PHE A 191 -62.18 -31.88 -78.04
C PHE A 191 -61.98 -31.46 -79.50
N ASP A 192 -61.93 -32.46 -80.38
CA ASP A 192 -61.86 -32.38 -81.85
C ASP A 192 -63.04 -31.62 -82.49
#